data_AF-A0A1D6HFE5-F1
#
_entry.id   AF-A0A1D6HFE5-F1
#
_cell.length_a   1.000
_cell.length_b   1.000
_cell.length_c   1.000
_cell.angle_alpha   90.00
_cell.angle_beta   90.00
_cell.angle_gamma   90.00
#
_symmetry.space_group_name_H-M   'P 1'
#
loop_
_entity.id
_entity.type
_entity.pdbx_description
1 polymer ?
#
loop_
_entity_poly.entity_id
_entity_poly.type
_entity_poly.pdbx_seq_one_letter_code
_entity_poly.pdbx_strand_id
1 'polypeptide(L)'
;MQEFFFPLCNFGVQVIAAADEVVGSIDKEELAKYLSLNSDPEDEEAQKFKKKIEETRDQLADALYQKCLALAEIESLKSDESIEVSAKDIFEENYKELIKWVDVKSAKYGTSTVLREKRCGRPGTALKILNDLIQNESEPKKKLYDLKIQLIEEMGWNHVSTYEKQWMQVRFPPCLPPF
;
A
#
# COMPACT_ATOMS: atom_id res chain seq x y z
N MET A 1 15.22 6.37 -23.12
CA MET A 1 14.29 6.30 -21.96
C MET A 1 13.43 5.02 -21.91
N GLN A 2 13.65 4.02 -22.79
CA GLN A 2 12.89 2.75 -22.76
C GLN A 2 13.54 1.63 -21.91
N GLU A 3 14.84 1.71 -21.60
CA GLU A 3 15.55 0.58 -20.96
C GLU A 3 15.31 0.43 -19.45
N PHE A 4 14.88 1.48 -18.74
CA PHE A 4 14.54 1.40 -17.31
C PHE A 4 13.09 0.97 -17.04
N PHE A 5 12.26 0.92 -18.09
CA PHE A 5 10.83 0.65 -18.00
C PHE A 5 10.51 -0.85 -17.91
N PHE A 6 11.32 -1.67 -18.61
CA PHE A 6 11.20 -3.13 -18.62
C PHE A 6 11.52 -3.82 -17.28
N PRO A 7 12.61 -3.46 -16.57
CA PRO A 7 12.99 -4.12 -15.32
C PRO A 7 11.99 -3.90 -14.18
N LEU A 8 11.45 -2.68 -14.05
CA LEU A 8 10.52 -2.32 -12.97
C LEU A 8 9.14 -2.99 -13.16
N CYS A 9 8.64 -3.04 -14.40
CA CYS A 9 7.41 -3.77 -14.68
C CYS A 9 7.56 -5.29 -14.45
N ASN A 10 8.75 -5.86 -14.68
CA ASN A 10 9.03 -7.26 -14.40
C ASN A 10 9.04 -7.54 -12.87
N PHE A 11 9.62 -6.64 -12.08
CA PHE A 11 9.61 -6.76 -10.62
C PHE A 11 8.18 -6.73 -10.06
N GLY A 12 7.33 -5.80 -10.50
CA GLY A 12 5.94 -5.74 -10.06
C GLY A 12 5.16 -7.02 -10.37
N VAL A 13 5.38 -7.63 -11.53
CA VAL A 13 4.72 -8.89 -11.92
C VAL A 13 5.18 -10.05 -11.02
N GLN A 14 6.46 -10.11 -10.66
CA GLN A 14 6.98 -11.11 -9.72
C GLN A 14 6.38 -10.95 -8.33
N VAL A 15 6.23 -9.71 -7.85
CA VAL A 15 5.57 -9.42 -6.56
C VAL A 15 4.11 -9.90 -6.57
N ILE A 16 3.38 -9.65 -7.67
CA ILE A 16 1.99 -10.12 -7.81
C ILE A 16 1.94 -11.66 -7.77
N ALA A 17 2.80 -12.33 -8.53
CA ALA A 17 2.83 -13.79 -8.57
C ALA A 17 3.16 -14.41 -7.19
N ALA A 18 4.15 -13.86 -6.48
CA ALA A 18 4.50 -14.32 -5.14
C ALA A 18 3.37 -14.06 -4.13
N ALA A 19 2.70 -12.90 -4.21
CA ALA A 19 1.55 -12.61 -3.37
C ALA A 19 0.38 -13.57 -3.67
N ASP A 20 0.14 -13.89 -4.93
CA ASP A 20 -0.92 -14.84 -5.33
C ASP A 20 -0.65 -16.26 -4.82
N GLU A 21 0.61 -16.70 -4.81
CA GLU A 21 1.01 -17.98 -4.21
C GLU A 21 0.72 -18.02 -2.71
N VAL A 22 1.08 -16.97 -1.97
CA VAL A 22 0.80 -16.87 -0.53
C VAL A 22 -0.71 -16.87 -0.27
N VAL A 23 -1.46 -16.04 -1.00
CA VAL A 23 -2.93 -15.94 -0.87
C VAL A 23 -3.61 -17.27 -1.22
N GLY A 24 -3.09 -18.01 -2.21
CA GLY A 24 -3.58 -19.33 -2.59
C GLY A 24 -3.26 -20.45 -1.60
N SER A 25 -2.20 -20.29 -0.79
CA SER A 25 -1.81 -21.26 0.24
C SER A 25 -2.61 -21.15 1.55
N ILE A 26 -3.31 -20.03 1.75
CA ILE A 26 -4.03 -19.72 3.00
C ILE A 26 -5.53 -20.00 2.82
N ASP A 27 -6.09 -20.85 3.67
CA ASP A 27 -7.54 -21.05 3.74
C ASP A 27 -8.21 -19.89 4.49
N LYS A 28 -8.83 -19.00 3.72
CA LYS A 28 -9.53 -17.80 4.20
C LYS A 28 -10.75 -18.14 5.05
N GLU A 29 -11.46 -19.23 4.77
CA GLU A 29 -12.66 -19.58 5.52
C GLU A 29 -12.31 -20.15 6.88
N GLU A 30 -11.30 -21.03 6.94
CA GLU A 30 -10.77 -21.55 8.20
C GLU A 30 -10.19 -20.42 9.04
N LEU A 31 -9.38 -19.55 8.43
CA LEU A 31 -8.78 -18.41 9.13
C LEU A 31 -9.84 -17.49 9.75
N ALA A 32 -10.89 -17.16 9.00
CA ALA A 32 -11.99 -16.33 9.49
C ALA A 32 -12.77 -17.00 10.64
N LYS A 33 -13.02 -18.32 10.55
CA LYS A 33 -13.67 -19.08 11.63
C LYS A 33 -12.86 -19.01 12.92
N TYR A 34 -11.56 -19.23 12.85
CA TYR A 34 -10.70 -19.22 14.03
C TYR A 34 -10.53 -17.83 14.64
N LEU A 35 -10.48 -16.77 13.83
CA LEU A 35 -10.44 -15.39 14.34
C LEU A 35 -11.70 -15.00 15.12
N SER A 36 -12.84 -15.62 14.82
CA SER A 36 -14.11 -15.39 15.54
C SER A 36 -14.22 -16.17 16.86
N LEU A 37 -13.31 -17.12 17.11
CA LEU A 37 -13.36 -17.98 18.29
C LEU A 37 -12.63 -17.30 19.46
N ASN A 38 -13.35 -17.02 20.55
CA ASN A 38 -12.73 -16.53 21.77
C ASN A 38 -12.00 -17.67 22.49
N SER A 39 -10.68 -17.61 22.50
CA SER A 39 -9.83 -18.54 23.25
C SER A 39 -9.78 -18.17 24.73
N ASP A 40 -9.71 -19.20 25.60
CA ASP A 40 -9.56 -19.03 27.05
C ASP A 40 -8.21 -18.36 27.37
N PRO A 41 -8.18 -17.25 28.14
CA PRO A 41 -6.94 -16.59 28.52
C PRO A 41 -6.04 -17.42 29.45
N GLU A 42 -6.51 -18.48 30.10
CA GLU A 42 -5.67 -19.31 30.99
C GLU A 42 -4.96 -20.48 30.29
N ASP A 43 -5.33 -20.80 29.03
CA ASP A 43 -4.72 -21.87 28.26
C ASP A 43 -3.55 -21.36 27.39
N GLU A 44 -2.31 -21.69 27.79
CA GLU A 44 -1.10 -21.34 27.05
C GLU A 44 -1.06 -21.90 25.62
N GLU A 45 -1.62 -23.08 25.38
CA GLU A 45 -1.65 -23.71 24.06
C GLU A 45 -2.64 -22.98 23.14
N ALA A 46 -3.80 -22.61 23.68
CA ALA A 46 -4.79 -21.80 22.97
C ALA A 46 -4.25 -20.40 22.64
N GLN A 47 -3.48 -19.78 23.55
CA GLN A 47 -2.83 -18.50 23.27
C GLN A 47 -1.78 -18.61 22.15
N LYS A 48 -0.95 -19.66 22.14
CA LYS A 48 0.04 -19.89 21.08
C LYS A 48 -0.64 -20.12 19.73
N PHE A 49 -1.76 -20.85 19.71
CA PHE A 49 -2.55 -21.06 18.51
C PHE A 49 -3.18 -19.76 17.99
N LYS A 50 -3.75 -18.93 18.89
CA LYS A 50 -4.29 -17.61 18.55
C LYS A 50 -3.22 -16.70 17.92
N LYS A 51 -2.02 -16.64 18.50
CA LYS A 51 -0.91 -15.87 17.92
C LYS A 51 -0.55 -16.33 16.50
N LYS A 52 -0.49 -17.64 16.26
CA LYS A 52 -0.26 -18.19 14.91
C LYS A 52 -1.37 -17.81 13.92
N ILE A 53 -2.63 -17.77 14.37
CA ILE A 53 -3.76 -17.33 13.54
C ILE A 53 -3.66 -15.84 13.23
N GLU A 54 -3.27 -15.02 14.19
CA GLU A 54 -3.04 -13.58 13.97
C GLU A 54 -1.84 -13.34 13.03
N GLU A 55 -0.76 -14.10 13.18
CA GLU A 55 0.41 -14.06 12.28
C GLU A 55 0.05 -14.46 10.85
N THR A 56 -0.74 -15.52 10.67
CA THR A 56 -1.20 -15.96 9.33
C THR A 56 -2.15 -14.95 8.70
N ARG A 57 -3.02 -14.30 9.49
CA ARG A 57 -3.81 -13.14 9.04
C ARG A 57 -2.91 -11.98 8.58
N ASP A 58 -1.87 -11.67 9.34
CA ASP A 58 -0.96 -10.58 9.00
C ASP A 58 -0.16 -10.88 7.72
N GLN A 59 0.27 -12.13 7.53
CA GLN A 59 0.91 -12.60 6.30
C GLN A 59 -0.04 -12.48 5.10
N LEU A 60 -1.30 -12.90 5.25
CA LEU A 60 -2.33 -12.75 4.22
C LEU A 60 -2.53 -11.28 3.85
N ALA A 61 -2.68 -10.41 4.86
CA ALA A 61 -2.88 -8.99 4.65
C ALA A 61 -1.66 -8.32 3.99
N ASP A 62 -0.45 -8.72 4.38
CA ASP A 62 0.78 -8.22 3.78
C ASP A 62 0.91 -8.64 2.31
N ALA A 63 0.59 -9.89 1.97
CA ALA A 63 0.58 -10.35 0.58
C ALA A 63 -0.43 -9.55 -0.26
N LEU A 64 -1.68 -9.41 0.21
CA LEU A 64 -2.71 -8.62 -0.45
C LEU A 64 -2.29 -7.15 -0.61
N TYR A 65 -1.65 -6.56 0.41
CA TYR A 65 -1.15 -5.20 0.39
C TYR A 65 -0.03 -5.00 -0.64
N GLN A 66 0.97 -5.88 -0.66
CA GLN A 66 2.06 -5.81 -1.65
C GLN A 66 1.52 -5.95 -3.07
N LYS A 67 0.53 -6.84 -3.29
CA LYS A 67 -0.15 -6.97 -4.58
C LYS A 67 -0.86 -5.68 -4.99
N CYS A 68 -1.55 -4.99 -4.08
CA CYS A 68 -2.14 -3.67 -4.35
C CYS A 68 -1.08 -2.66 -4.81
N LEU A 69 0.05 -2.56 -4.10
CA LEU A 69 1.13 -1.64 -4.45
C LEU A 69 1.70 -1.95 -5.85
N ALA A 70 1.98 -3.22 -6.12
CA ALA A 70 2.54 -3.66 -7.40
C ALA A 70 1.58 -3.43 -8.58
N LEU A 71 0.28 -3.69 -8.39
CA LEU A 71 -0.76 -3.42 -9.39
C LEU A 71 -0.87 -1.93 -9.72
N ALA A 72 -0.83 -1.06 -8.69
CA ALA A 72 -0.88 0.38 -8.89
C ALA A 72 0.39 0.91 -9.58
N GLU A 73 1.57 0.39 -9.23
CA GLU A 73 2.83 0.74 -9.87
C GLU A 73 2.83 0.36 -11.36
N ILE A 74 2.45 -0.87 -11.69
CA ILE A 74 2.35 -1.34 -13.08
C ILE A 74 1.37 -0.48 -13.90
N GLU A 75 0.22 -0.12 -13.33
CA GLU A 75 -0.77 0.73 -14.03
C GLU A 75 -0.20 2.13 -14.29
N SER A 76 0.47 2.74 -13.30
CA SER A 76 1.10 4.05 -13.45
C SER A 76 2.21 4.08 -14.50
N LEU A 77 2.87 2.94 -14.73
CA LEU A 77 3.87 2.81 -15.78
C LEU A 77 3.18 2.66 -17.14
N LYS A 78 2.18 1.78 -17.28
CA LYS A 78 1.55 1.38 -18.57
C LYS A 78 0.62 2.44 -19.21
N SER A 79 0.97 3.72 -19.22
CA SER A 79 0.15 4.85 -19.67
C SER A 79 -0.25 4.90 -21.18
N ASP A 80 -0.41 3.77 -21.88
CA ASP A 80 -1.00 3.69 -23.23
C ASP A 80 -2.42 3.06 -23.17
N GLU A 81 -3.40 3.95 -23.24
CA GLU A 81 -4.88 3.95 -23.43
C GLU A 81 -5.68 2.69 -23.88
N SER A 82 -5.25 1.44 -23.70
CA SER A 82 -6.02 0.27 -24.21
C SER A 82 -6.42 -0.83 -23.22
N ILE A 83 -6.14 -0.68 -21.91
CA ILE A 83 -6.45 -1.70 -20.89
C ILE A 83 -7.23 -1.09 -19.71
N GLU A 84 -8.17 -0.19 -19.98
CA GLU A 84 -8.81 0.60 -18.93
C GLU A 84 -9.96 -0.07 -18.20
N VAL A 85 -10.43 -1.24 -18.65
CA VAL A 85 -11.66 -1.86 -18.10
C VAL A 85 -11.40 -3.17 -17.35
N SER A 86 -10.43 -3.99 -17.76
CA SER A 86 -10.20 -5.30 -17.11
C SER A 86 -9.21 -5.27 -15.93
N ALA A 87 -8.27 -4.31 -15.90
CA ALA A 87 -7.29 -4.20 -14.82
C ALA A 87 -7.82 -3.42 -13.60
N LYS A 88 -8.81 -2.54 -13.80
CA LYS A 88 -9.48 -1.80 -12.70
C LYS A 88 -10.18 -2.77 -11.73
N ASP A 89 -10.72 -3.86 -12.24
CA ASP A 89 -11.40 -4.86 -11.42
C ASP A 89 -10.42 -5.65 -10.55
N ILE A 90 -9.25 -6.05 -11.06
CA ILE A 90 -8.28 -6.85 -10.28
C ILE A 90 -7.78 -6.09 -9.04
N PHE A 91 -7.47 -4.81 -9.18
CA PHE A 91 -7.04 -3.98 -8.04
C PHE A 91 -8.18 -3.80 -7.04
N GLU A 92 -9.39 -3.46 -7.49
CA GLU A 92 -10.53 -3.24 -6.59
C GLU A 92 -10.98 -4.55 -5.91
N GLU A 93 -10.92 -5.70 -6.57
CA GLU A 93 -11.18 -7.01 -5.98
C GLU A 93 -10.17 -7.32 -4.87
N ASN A 94 -8.88 -7.16 -5.15
CA ASN A 94 -7.81 -7.37 -4.19
C ASN A 94 -7.92 -6.41 -3.00
N TYR A 95 -8.26 -5.14 -3.25
CA TYR A 95 -8.46 -4.14 -2.22
C TYR A 95 -9.69 -4.42 -1.34
N LYS A 96 -10.81 -4.82 -1.95
CA LYS A 96 -12.01 -5.28 -1.21
C LYS A 96 -11.69 -6.48 -0.34
N GLU A 97 -10.80 -7.36 -0.79
CA GLU A 97 -10.36 -8.48 0.02
C GLU A 97 -9.50 -8.00 1.20
N LEU A 98 -8.52 -7.12 0.97
CA LEU A 98 -7.67 -6.56 2.02
C LEU A 98 -8.47 -5.90 3.15
N ILE A 99 -9.53 -5.14 2.81
CA ILE A 99 -10.40 -4.47 3.81
C ILE A 99 -11.06 -5.45 4.78
N LYS A 100 -11.29 -6.71 4.37
CA LYS A 100 -11.90 -7.72 5.26
C LYS A 100 -10.97 -8.16 6.38
N TRP A 101 -9.66 -8.04 6.18
CA TRP A 101 -8.65 -8.59 7.07
C TRP A 101 -7.99 -7.55 7.97
N VAL A 102 -7.91 -6.30 7.50
CA VAL A 102 -7.17 -5.23 8.20
C VAL A 102 -7.88 -3.88 8.14
N ASP A 103 -7.59 -3.03 9.12
CA ASP A 103 -7.92 -1.62 9.02
C ASP A 103 -7.00 -0.93 8.02
N VAL A 104 -7.54 -0.68 6.82
CA VAL A 104 -6.85 0.00 5.71
C VAL A 104 -6.53 1.47 5.99
N LYS A 105 -7.02 2.05 7.09
CA LYS A 105 -6.66 3.41 7.55
C LYS A 105 -5.45 3.41 8.49
N SER A 106 -4.97 2.24 8.90
CA SER A 106 -3.76 2.13 9.72
C SER A 106 -2.52 2.65 8.97
N ALA A 107 -1.49 3.05 9.71
CA ALA A 107 -0.23 3.54 9.16
C ALA A 107 0.44 2.55 8.18
N LYS A 108 0.27 1.24 8.42
CA LYS A 108 0.86 0.17 7.59
C LYS A 108 0.21 0.06 6.22
N TYR A 109 -1.12 0.09 6.16
CA TYR A 109 -1.88 -0.19 4.94
C TYR A 109 -2.44 1.06 4.24
N GLY A 110 -2.36 2.22 4.87
CA GLY A 110 -2.94 3.47 4.39
C GLY A 110 -2.53 3.88 2.98
N THR A 111 -1.30 3.56 2.56
CA THR A 111 -0.81 3.84 1.20
C THR A 111 -1.68 3.19 0.13
N SER A 112 -2.21 1.98 0.38
CA SER A 112 -3.11 1.31 -0.57
C SER A 112 -4.40 2.09 -0.79
N THR A 113 -4.96 2.68 0.27
CA THR A 113 -6.14 3.54 0.22
C THR A 113 -5.85 4.83 -0.56
N VAL A 114 -4.67 5.43 -0.37
CA VAL A 114 -4.26 6.63 -1.14
C VAL A 114 -4.19 6.32 -2.63
N LEU A 115 -3.57 5.20 -3.01
CA LEU A 115 -3.49 4.76 -4.41
C LEU A 115 -4.87 4.48 -5.00
N ARG A 116 -5.76 3.85 -4.22
CA ARG A 116 -7.14 3.58 -4.61
C ARG A 116 -7.95 4.86 -4.87
N GLU A 117 -7.84 5.86 -3.99
CA GLU A 117 -8.52 7.15 -4.16
C GLU A 117 -7.95 7.95 -5.35
N LYS A 118 -6.63 7.85 -5.59
CA LYS A 118 -5.99 8.40 -6.78
C LYS A 118 -6.56 7.75 -8.06
N ARG A 119 -6.63 6.41 -8.12
CA ARG A 119 -7.22 5.65 -9.24
C ARG A 119 -8.68 6.00 -9.50
N CYS A 120 -9.43 6.35 -8.45
CA CYS A 120 -10.81 6.78 -8.56
C CYS A 120 -10.99 8.24 -9.00
N GLY A 121 -9.92 8.96 -9.33
CA GLY A 121 -9.98 10.37 -9.71
C GLY A 121 -10.34 11.31 -8.55
N ARG A 122 -10.06 10.91 -7.30
CA ARG A 122 -10.31 11.72 -6.09
C ARG A 122 -8.99 12.13 -5.40
N PRO A 123 -8.13 12.93 -6.07
CA PRO A 123 -6.80 13.27 -5.56
C PRO A 123 -6.85 14.09 -4.25
N GLY A 124 -7.90 14.88 -4.02
CA GLY A 124 -8.07 15.61 -2.76
C GLY A 124 -8.30 14.71 -1.55
N THR A 125 -9.11 13.65 -1.71
CA THR A 125 -9.30 12.63 -0.67
C THR A 125 -8.01 11.84 -0.44
N ALA A 126 -7.34 11.45 -1.53
CA ALA A 126 -6.05 10.78 -1.47
C ALA A 126 -5.02 11.62 -0.68
N LEU A 127 -4.94 12.93 -0.96
CA LEU A 127 -4.05 13.85 -0.27
C LEU A 127 -4.39 14.00 1.22
N LYS A 128 -5.68 14.04 1.58
CA LYS A 128 -6.11 14.08 2.98
C LYS A 128 -5.61 12.86 3.74
N ILE A 129 -5.90 11.66 3.22
CA ILE A 129 -5.48 10.39 3.83
C ILE A 129 -3.96 10.33 3.93
N LEU A 130 -3.25 10.77 2.89
CA LEU A 130 -1.79 10.80 2.88
C LEU A 130 -1.22 11.76 3.93
N ASN A 131 -1.83 12.93 4.13
CA ASN A 131 -1.42 13.85 5.19
C ASN A 131 -1.65 13.24 6.57
N ASP A 132 -2.79 12.58 6.80
CA ASP A 132 -3.08 11.89 8.06
C ASP A 132 -2.05 10.77 8.32
N LEU A 133 -1.63 10.04 7.29
CA LEU A 133 -0.57 9.02 7.39
C LEU A 133 0.78 9.64 7.74
N ILE A 134 1.16 10.73 7.07
CA ILE A 134 2.42 11.44 7.35
C ILE A 134 2.45 11.98 8.79
N GLN A 135 1.31 12.47 9.31
CA GLN A 135 1.23 12.98 10.68
C GLN A 135 1.35 11.90 11.74
N ASN A 136 0.83 10.70 11.47
CA ASN A 136 0.87 9.57 12.39
C ASN A 136 2.16 8.75 12.29
N GLU A 137 3.02 9.04 11.31
CA GLU A 137 4.29 8.36 11.14
C GLU A 137 5.37 9.02 12.03
N SER A 138 6.05 8.22 12.84
CA SER A 138 7.11 8.70 13.74
C SER A 138 8.36 9.18 12.99
N GLU A 139 8.64 8.58 11.83
CA GLU A 139 9.81 8.87 11.01
C GLU A 139 9.41 9.39 9.62
N PRO A 140 10.00 10.50 9.14
CA PRO A 140 9.66 11.02 7.82
C PRO A 140 10.08 10.01 6.75
N LYS A 141 9.11 9.49 5.99
CA LYS A 141 9.37 8.57 4.87
C LYS A 141 9.36 9.30 3.55
N LYS A 142 10.51 9.32 2.86
CA LYS A 142 10.70 10.02 1.58
C LYS A 142 9.60 9.68 0.55
N LYS A 143 9.27 8.40 0.42
CA LYS A 143 8.25 7.89 -0.52
C LYS A 143 6.86 8.50 -0.31
N LEU A 144 6.46 8.80 0.93
CA LEU A 144 5.15 9.40 1.21
C LEU A 144 5.09 10.86 0.74
N TYR A 145 6.17 11.61 0.91
CA TYR A 145 6.26 12.98 0.41
C TYR A 145 6.41 13.04 -1.12
N ASP A 146 7.12 12.09 -1.73
CA ASP A 146 7.18 11.98 -3.18
C ASP A 146 5.76 11.76 -3.77
N LEU A 147 4.96 10.88 -3.16
CA LEU A 147 3.56 10.66 -3.52
C LEU A 147 2.70 11.92 -3.28
N LYS A 148 2.96 12.66 -2.20
CA LYS A 148 2.26 13.93 -1.90
C LYS A 148 2.50 14.95 -2.99
N ILE A 149 3.76 15.12 -3.42
CA ILE A 149 4.14 16.04 -4.49
C ILE A 149 3.46 15.64 -5.80
N GLN A 150 3.45 14.34 -6.15
CA GLN A 150 2.76 13.85 -7.35
C GLN A 150 1.28 14.22 -7.35
N LEU A 151 0.56 13.98 -6.24
CA LEU A 151 -0.86 14.34 -6.12
C LEU A 151 -1.10 15.85 -6.23
N ILE A 152 -0.23 16.67 -5.67
CA ILE A 152 -0.32 18.14 -5.73
C ILE A 152 -0.06 18.64 -7.15
N GLU A 153 0.88 18.04 -7.88
CA GLU A 153 1.16 18.36 -9.28
C GLU A 153 0.01 17.97 -10.21
N GLU A 154 -0.59 16.79 -9.99
CA GLU A 154 -1.78 16.34 -10.73
C GLU A 154 -2.97 17.30 -10.57
N MET A 155 -3.10 17.94 -9.41
CA MET A 155 -4.11 18.97 -9.16
C MET A 155 -3.73 20.36 -9.71
N GLY A 156 -2.52 20.53 -10.25
CA GLY A 156 -2.02 21.80 -10.80
C GLY A 156 -1.55 22.82 -9.76
N TRP A 157 -1.35 22.40 -8.50
CA TRP A 157 -0.93 23.29 -7.41
C TRP A 157 0.60 23.48 -7.39
N ASN A 158 1.13 24.03 -8.50
CA ASN A 158 2.57 24.10 -8.77
C ASN A 158 3.37 24.85 -7.70
N HIS A 159 2.80 25.90 -7.13
CA HIS A 159 3.42 26.68 -6.05
C HIS A 159 3.62 25.82 -4.79
N VAL A 160 2.63 24.98 -4.44
CA VAL A 160 2.71 24.06 -3.30
C VAL A 160 3.69 22.93 -3.59
N SER A 161 3.68 22.36 -4.80
CA SER A 161 4.65 21.32 -5.19
C SER A 161 6.08 21.84 -5.07
N THR A 162 6.35 23.05 -5.57
CA THR A 162 7.68 23.67 -5.49
C THR A 162 8.12 23.85 -4.04
N TYR A 163 7.21 24.34 -3.19
CA TYR A 163 7.45 24.49 -1.76
C TYR A 163 7.78 23.15 -1.09
N GLU A 164 6.98 22.10 -1.34
CA GLU A 164 7.23 20.77 -0.76
C GLU A 164 8.55 20.17 -1.25
N LYS A 165 8.92 20.35 -2.53
CA LYS A 165 10.23 19.93 -3.06
C LYS A 165 11.40 20.60 -2.36
N GLN A 166 11.28 21.88 -1.99
CA GLN A 166 12.30 22.57 -1.20
C GLN A 166 12.40 21.97 0.21
N TRP A 167 11.27 21.70 0.86
CA TRP A 167 11.25 21.04 2.17
C TRP A 167 11.83 19.63 2.15
N MET A 168 11.73 18.91 1.03
CA MET A 168 12.36 17.60 0.89
C MET A 168 13.87 17.66 1.05
N GLN A 169 14.54 18.72 0.60
CA GLN A 169 15.98 18.89 0.76
C GLN A 169 16.37 19.11 2.23
N VAL A 170 15.50 19.76 2.99
CA VAL A 170 15.69 20.01 4.43
C VAL A 170 15.39 18.75 5.25
N ARG A 171 14.31 18.03 4.93
CA ARG A 171 13.89 16.81 5.63
C ARG A 171 14.81 15.62 5.32
N PHE A 172 15.33 15.55 4.10
CA PHE A 172 16.17 14.46 3.60
C PHE A 172 17.47 15.01 3.00
N PRO A 173 18.37 15.56 3.83
CA PRO A 173 19.63 16.11 3.35
C PRO A 173 20.50 14.99 2.75
N PRO A 174 21.25 15.26 1.66
CA PRO A 174 22.08 14.27 1.00
C PRO A 174 23.29 13.84 1.83
N CYS A 175 23.73 14.69 2.75
CA CYS A 175 24.76 14.40 3.73
C CYS A 175 24.38 15.04 5.06
N LEU A 176 24.87 14.46 6.16
CA LEU A 176 24.68 15.06 7.48
C LEU A 176 25.39 16.41 7.52
N PRO A 177 24.77 17.44 8.13
CA PRO A 177 25.40 18.74 8.26
C PRO A 177 26.72 18.59 9.05
N PRO A 178 27.78 19.31 8.66
CA PRO A 178 29.01 19.34 9.43
C PRO A 178 28.74 19.92 10.83
N PHE A 179 29.40 19.34 11.84
CA PHE A 179 29.27 19.68 13.26
C PHE A 179 29.72 21.10 13.59
#